data_AF-A0A5B0N118-F1
#
_entry.id   AF-A0A5B0N118-F1
#
_cell.length_a   1.000
_cell.length_b   1.000
_cell.length_c   1.000
_cell.angle_alpha   90.00
_cell.angle_beta   90.00
_cell.angle_gamma   90.00
#
_symmetry.space_group_name_H-M   'P 1'
#
loop_
_entity.id
_entity.type
_entity.pdbx_description
1 polymer ?
#
loop_
_entity_poly.entity_id
_entity_poly.type
_entity_poly.pdbx_seq_one_letter_code
_entity_poly.pdbx_strand_id
1 'polypeptide(L)'
;MVVGASGTGRTTFVNTLVDQKGWLPHADSSDPIAAAEGTSHIKVEKKTIELDEDGVTIRLSVCDAPGFGDNIDNESAFSTIIGYLEKQYDDILAEESRIKRNPRFEDQRIHALLYFIPPTGHRYAKA
;
A
#
# COMPACT_ATOMS: atom_id res chain seq x y z
N MET A 1 -1.93 2.47 -4.29
CA MET A 1 -1.72 2.27 -2.83
C MET A 1 -3.05 1.96 -2.18
N VAL A 2 -3.06 1.06 -1.20
CA VAL A 2 -4.27 0.66 -0.47
C VAL A 2 -4.06 0.95 1.01
N VAL A 3 -5.03 1.60 1.65
CA VAL A 3 -4.98 2.02 3.06
C VAL A 3 -6.33 1.78 3.72
N GLY A 4 -6.35 1.45 5.01
CA GLY A 4 -7.56 1.22 5.79
C GLY A 4 -7.29 0.32 6.99
N ALA A 5 -8.23 0.25 7.93
CA ALA A 5 -8.12 -0.60 9.12
C ALA A 5 -7.97 -2.09 8.77
N SER A 6 -7.38 -2.87 9.67
CA SER A 6 -7.35 -4.32 9.49
C SER A 6 -8.78 -4.89 9.42
N GLY A 7 -8.97 -5.96 8.63
CA GLY A 7 -10.27 -6.58 8.42
C GLY A 7 -11.23 -5.83 7.48
N THR A 8 -10.84 -4.70 6.88
CA THR A 8 -11.69 -3.96 5.92
C THR A 8 -11.75 -4.55 4.50
N GLY A 9 -11.04 -5.66 4.25
CA GLY A 9 -11.08 -6.36 2.96
C GLY A 9 -10.03 -5.91 1.93
N ARG A 10 -9.03 -5.11 2.31
CA ARG A 10 -7.93 -4.62 1.45
C ARG A 10 -7.28 -5.73 0.62
N THR A 11 -6.84 -6.79 1.28
CA THR A 11 -6.19 -7.95 0.64
C THR A 11 -7.11 -8.70 -0.31
N THR A 12 -8.38 -8.85 0.08
CA THR A 12 -9.39 -9.53 -0.76
C THR A 12 -9.68 -8.70 -2.03
N PHE A 13 -9.79 -7.37 -1.89
CA PHE A 13 -10.00 -6.48 -3.02
C PHE A 13 -8.84 -6.58 -4.02
N VAL A 14 -7.59 -6.51 -3.55
CA VAL A 14 -6.45 -6.58 -4.46
C VAL A 14 -6.34 -7.96 -5.12
N ASN A 15 -6.53 -9.05 -4.38
CA ASN A 15 -6.54 -10.39 -4.98
C ASN A 15 -7.63 -10.54 -6.05
N THR A 16 -8.76 -9.86 -5.90
CA THR A 16 -9.86 -9.84 -6.88
C THR A 16 -9.51 -8.97 -8.09
N LEU A 17 -8.92 -7.79 -7.87
CA LEU A 17 -8.51 -6.86 -8.94
C LEU A 17 -7.48 -7.48 -9.89
N VAL A 18 -6.67 -8.36 -9.36
CA VAL A 18 -5.57 -9.05 -10.03
C VAL A 18 -6.02 -10.38 -10.67
N ASP A 19 -7.20 -10.87 -10.30
CA ASP A 19 -7.70 -12.21 -10.62
C ASP A 19 -6.76 -13.37 -10.23
N GLN A 20 -5.91 -13.17 -9.22
CA GLN A 20 -5.05 -14.19 -8.63
C GLN A 20 -5.33 -14.35 -7.15
N LYS A 21 -5.89 -15.51 -6.79
CA LYS A 21 -6.12 -15.88 -5.39
C LYS A 21 -4.78 -16.11 -4.69
N GLY A 22 -4.54 -15.35 -3.61
CA GLY A 22 -3.44 -15.57 -2.68
C GLY A 22 -2.11 -14.91 -3.05
N TRP A 23 -2.04 -14.05 -4.06
CA TRP A 23 -0.80 -13.30 -4.34
C TRP A 23 -0.49 -12.33 -3.19
N LEU A 24 -1.48 -11.66 -2.63
CA LEU A 24 -1.32 -11.05 -1.32
C LEU A 24 -1.79 -12.04 -0.24
N PRO A 25 -0.89 -12.49 0.65
CA PRO A 25 -1.28 -13.30 1.79
C PRO A 25 -2.22 -12.49 2.66
N HIS A 26 -3.28 -13.13 3.16
CA HIS A 26 -4.06 -12.54 4.23
C HIS A 26 -3.14 -12.38 5.44
N ALA A 27 -3.10 -11.18 6.00
CA ALA A 27 -2.52 -10.96 7.32
C ALA A 27 -3.51 -11.56 8.33
N ASP A 28 -3.65 -12.88 8.33
CA ASP A 28 -4.31 -13.59 9.41
C ASP A 28 -3.33 -13.54 10.57
N SER A 29 -3.65 -12.71 11.55
CA SER A 29 -2.93 -12.59 12.83
C SER A 29 -3.07 -13.89 13.64
N SER A 30 -2.53 -15.01 13.15
CA SER A 30 -2.57 -16.32 13.82
C SER A 30 -1.20 -16.78 14.33
N ASP A 31 -0.17 -15.93 14.24
CA ASP A 31 1.10 -16.17 14.93
C ASP A 31 1.11 -15.41 16.27
N PRO A 32 0.93 -16.10 17.42
CA PRO A 32 0.98 -15.47 18.75
C PRO A 32 2.34 -14.84 19.08
N ILE A 33 3.37 -15.09 18.26
CA ILE A 33 4.70 -14.49 18.38
C ILE A 33 4.72 -13.07 17.78
N ALA A 34 4.02 -12.83 16.67
CA ALA A 34 3.92 -11.50 16.05
C ALA A 34 3.03 -10.54 16.86
N ALA A 35 2.08 -11.07 17.64
CA ALA A 35 1.29 -10.29 18.60
C ALA A 35 2.09 -9.88 19.85
N ALA A 36 3.21 -10.55 20.14
CA ALA A 36 4.08 -10.25 21.29
C ALA A 36 5.19 -9.24 20.94
N GLU A 37 5.61 -9.18 19.67
CA GLU A 37 6.44 -8.10 19.15
C GLU A 37 5.56 -6.94 18.71
N GLY A 38 5.16 -6.11 19.69
CA GLY A 38 4.57 -4.78 19.47
C GLY A 38 5.53 -3.87 18.71
N THR A 39 5.77 -4.16 17.43
CA THR A 39 6.48 -3.28 16.53
C THR A 39 5.44 -2.30 15.99
N SER A 40 5.24 -1.26 16.79
CA SER A 40 4.42 -0.07 16.62
C SER A 40 4.85 0.81 15.42
N HIS A 41 5.25 0.20 14.30
CA HIS A 41 5.77 0.88 13.13
C HIS A 41 5.09 0.35 11.89
N ILE A 42 4.16 1.15 11.36
CA ILE A 42 3.54 0.89 10.06
C ILE A 42 4.62 0.93 8.99
N LYS A 43 4.72 -0.13 8.20
CA LYS A 43 5.67 -0.24 7.11
C LYS A 43 4.92 -0.35 5.80
N VAL A 44 5.30 0.46 4.82
CA VAL A 44 4.72 0.36 3.46
C VAL A 44 5.41 -0.79 2.73
N GLU A 45 4.63 -1.79 2.34
CA GLU A 45 5.08 -2.93 1.54
C GLU A 45 4.66 -2.76 0.09
N LYS A 46 5.62 -2.81 -0.84
CA LYS A 46 5.38 -2.73 -2.28
C LYS A 46 5.52 -4.10 -2.92
N LYS A 47 4.51 -4.53 -3.66
CA LYS A 47 4.52 -5.72 -4.52
C LYS A 47 4.16 -5.34 -5.95
N THR A 48 4.81 -5.97 -6.91
CA THR A 48 4.62 -5.68 -8.33
C THR A 48 4.29 -6.97 -9.07
N ILE A 49 3.37 -6.88 -10.02
CA ILE A 49 3.06 -7.94 -10.99
C ILE A 49 3.06 -7.37 -12.39
N GLU A 50 3.14 -8.27 -13.36
CA GLU A 50 2.80 -8.03 -14.76
C GLU A 50 1.53 -8.84 -15.08
N LEU A 51 0.48 -8.13 -15.45
CA LEU A 51 -0.80 -8.67 -15.90
C LEU A 51 -0.89 -8.56 -17.42
N ASP A 52 -1.60 -9.47 -18.06
CA ASP A 52 -1.97 -9.36 -19.47
C ASP A 52 -3.49 -9.22 -19.53
N GLU A 53 -3.97 -8.04 -19.92
CA GLU A 53 -5.39 -7.75 -20.11
C GLU A 53 -5.63 -7.47 -21.59
N ASP A 54 -6.35 -8.37 -22.27
CA ASP A 54 -6.75 -8.24 -23.67
C ASP A 54 -5.59 -7.92 -24.64
N GLY A 55 -4.42 -8.52 -24.39
CA GLY A 55 -3.21 -8.32 -25.21
C GLY A 55 -2.42 -7.04 -24.86
N VAL A 56 -2.76 -6.37 -23.76
CA VAL A 56 -1.98 -5.27 -23.18
C VAL A 56 -1.28 -5.78 -21.93
N THR A 57 0.05 -5.71 -21.91
CA THR A 57 0.83 -6.02 -20.71
C THR A 57 0.86 -4.82 -19.76
N ILE A 58 0.22 -4.98 -18.60
CA ILE A 58 0.09 -3.96 -17.56
C ILE A 58 0.96 -4.35 -16.38
N ARG A 59 1.94 -3.51 -16.04
CA ARG A 59 2.74 -3.69 -14.83
C ARG A 59 2.11 -2.97 -13.65
N LEU A 60 1.40 -3.71 -12.81
CA LEU A 60 0.71 -3.17 -11.64
C LEU A 60 1.59 -3.25 -10.40
N SER A 61 1.82 -2.11 -9.74
CA SER A 61 2.48 -2.03 -8.42
C SER A 61 1.46 -1.69 -7.34
N VAL A 62 1.32 -2.58 -6.36
CA VAL A 62 0.45 -2.41 -5.20
C VAL A 62 1.31 -2.12 -3.98
N CYS A 63 1.07 -0.96 -3.36
CA CYS A 63 1.64 -0.63 -2.06
C CYS A 63 0.55 -0.79 -0.99
N ASP A 64 0.81 -1.62 0.01
CA ASP A 64 -0.04 -1.83 1.19
C ASP A 64 0.65 -1.25 2.44
N ALA A 65 -0.15 -0.80 3.39
CA ALA A 65 0.29 -0.30 4.69
C ALA A 65 -0.42 -1.11 5.79
N PRO A 66 0.07 -2.31 6.14
CA PRO A 66 -0.45 -3.09 7.26
C PRO A 66 -0.36 -2.29 8.58
N GLY A 67 -1.33 -2.50 9.48
CA GLY A 67 -1.37 -1.85 10.80
C GLY A 67 -1.94 -0.42 10.82
N PHE A 68 -2.33 0.16 9.67
CA PHE A 68 -2.95 1.49 9.64
C PHE A 68 -4.31 1.49 10.35
N GLY A 69 -4.46 2.28 11.41
CA GLY A 69 -5.72 2.39 12.15
C GLY A 69 -5.93 1.34 13.25
N ASP A 70 -4.96 0.45 13.47
CA ASP A 70 -5.02 -0.57 14.52
C ASP A 70 -4.35 -0.10 15.84
N ASN A 71 -3.50 0.94 15.79
CA ASN A 71 -2.84 1.51 16.97
C ASN A 71 -3.75 2.50 17.71
N ILE A 72 -3.48 2.68 19.01
CA ILE A 72 -4.14 3.71 19.83
C ILE A 72 -3.74 5.11 19.36
N ASP A 73 -2.46 5.29 19.03
CA ASP A 73 -1.95 6.49 18.38
C ASP A 73 -1.59 6.18 16.92
N ASN A 74 -2.29 6.84 16.00
CA ASN A 74 -2.10 6.68 14.56
C ASN A 74 -1.45 7.91 13.92
N GLU A 75 -1.00 8.92 14.67
CA GLU A 75 -0.41 10.12 14.08
C GLU A 75 0.88 9.78 13.29
N SER A 76 1.69 8.86 13.84
CA SER A 76 2.88 8.31 13.19
C SER A 76 2.59 7.51 11.91
N ALA A 77 1.38 6.98 11.76
CA ALA A 77 0.93 6.24 10.58
C ALA A 77 0.88 7.14 9.35
N PHE A 78 0.24 8.30 9.52
CA PHE A 78 0.08 9.29 8.45
C PHE A 78 1.43 9.86 8.04
N SER A 79 2.29 10.19 9.02
CA SER A 79 3.65 10.68 8.75
C SER A 79 4.45 9.67 7.92
N THR A 80 4.33 8.38 8.22
CA THR A 80 5.03 7.32 7.46
C THR A 80 4.52 7.21 6.01
N ILE A 81 3.20 7.28 5.81
CA ILE A 81 2.59 7.24 4.48
C ILE A 81 2.98 8.47 3.65
N ILE A 82 2.93 9.65 4.25
CA ILE A 82 3.32 10.92 3.61
C ILE A 82 4.81 10.87 3.25
N GLY A 83 5.68 10.50 4.19
CA GLY A 83 7.11 10.38 3.93
C GLY A 83 7.44 9.36 2.84
N TYR A 84 6.68 8.26 2.73
CA TYR A 84 6.82 7.33 1.61
C TYR A 84 6.43 7.98 0.26
N LEU A 85 5.33 8.72 0.22
CA LEU A 85 4.88 9.44 -0.98
C LEU A 85 5.91 10.49 -1.42
N GLU A 86 6.36 11.33 -0.49
CA GLU A 86 7.37 12.38 -0.73
C GLU A 86 8.65 11.76 -1.28
N LYS A 87 9.14 10.68 -0.66
CA LYS A 87 10.32 9.95 -1.14
C LYS A 87 10.15 9.47 -2.59
N GLN A 88 8.99 8.91 -2.95
CA GLN A 88 8.76 8.48 -4.34
C GLN A 88 8.77 9.67 -5.31
N TYR A 89 8.25 10.84 -4.92
CA TYR A 89 8.33 12.04 -5.75
C TYR A 89 9.75 12.58 -5.87
N ASP A 90 10.50 12.60 -4.78
CA ASP A 90 11.90 13.05 -4.75
C ASP A 90 12.79 12.15 -5.64
N ASP A 91 12.60 10.84 -5.60
CA ASP A 91 13.34 9.88 -6.43
C ASP A 91 13.12 10.15 -7.94
N ILE A 92 11.88 10.46 -8.34
CA ILE A 92 11.55 10.82 -9.73
C ILE A 92 12.15 12.18 -10.09
N LEU A 93 11.97 13.18 -9.23
CA LEU A 93 12.47 14.55 -9.46
C LEU A 93 14.00 14.55 -9.60
N ALA A 94 14.69 13.75 -8.78
CA ALA A 94 16.12 13.56 -8.87
C ALA A 94 16.52 12.97 -10.22
N GLU A 95 15.80 11.95 -10.72
CA GLU A 95 16.09 11.36 -12.03
C GLU A 95 15.76 12.30 -13.20
N GLU A 96 14.64 13.04 -13.15
CA GLU A 96 14.26 14.01 -14.18
C GLU A 96 15.27 15.17 -14.30
N SER A 97 15.89 15.54 -13.18
CA SER A 97 16.91 16.59 -13.06
C SER A 97 18.29 16.14 -13.56
N ARG A 98 18.53 14.85 -13.81
CA ARG A 98 19.83 14.36 -14.31
C ARG A 98 20.06 14.79 -15.76
N ILE A 99 21.29 15.23 -16.04
CA ILE A 99 21.74 15.60 -17.40
C ILE A 99 21.71 14.40 -18.35
N LYS A 100 22.06 13.21 -17.86
CA LYS A 100 21.94 11.94 -18.59
C LYS A 100 20.86 11.10 -17.92
N ARG A 101 19.65 11.18 -18.48
CA ARG A 101 18.47 10.44 -18.01
C ARG A 101 18.59 8.97 -18.39
N ASN A 102 18.18 8.08 -17.50
CA ASN A 102 18.09 6.66 -17.82
C ASN A 102 16.77 6.39 -18.56
N PRO A 103 16.77 5.96 -19.84
CA PRO A 103 15.55 5.71 -20.61
C PRO A 103 14.76 4.49 -20.11
N ARG A 104 15.35 3.69 -19.22
CA ARG A 104 14.72 2.53 -18.57
C ARG A 104 14.21 2.83 -17.16
N PHE A 105 14.17 4.09 -16.77
CA PHE A 105 13.67 4.44 -15.45
C PHE A 105 12.17 4.13 -15.35
N GLU A 106 11.81 3.39 -14.32
CA GLU A 106 10.44 2.95 -14.08
C GLU A 106 9.76 3.95 -13.16
N ASP A 107 8.56 4.40 -13.53
CA ASP A 107 7.77 5.26 -12.67
C ASP A 107 7.30 4.49 -11.43
N GLN A 108 7.79 4.90 -10.26
CA GLN A 108 7.46 4.29 -8.98
C GLN A 108 6.41 5.08 -8.19
N ARG A 109 5.85 6.16 -8.74
CA ARG A 109 4.89 7.01 -8.06
C ARG A 109 3.60 6.27 -7.75
N ILE A 110 2.92 6.76 -6.72
CA ILE A 110 1.59 6.29 -6.37
C ILE A 110 0.58 7.02 -7.24
N HIS A 111 0.05 6.31 -8.25
CA HIS A 111 -0.94 6.85 -9.18
C HIS A 111 -2.33 7.06 -8.54
N ALA A 112 -2.71 6.19 -7.61
CA ALA A 112 -4.00 6.24 -6.92
C ALA A 112 -3.89 5.71 -5.49
N LEU A 113 -4.70 6.27 -4.59
CA LEU A 113 -4.86 5.82 -3.21
C LEU A 113 -6.31 5.33 -3.02
N LEU A 114 -6.46 4.05 -2.66
CA LEU A 114 -7.74 3.47 -2.29
C LEU A 114 -7.82 3.42 -0.76
N TYR A 115 -8.74 4.20 -0.20
CA TYR A 115 -8.97 4.28 1.23
C TYR A 115 -10.22 3.47 1.62
N PHE A 116 -10.02 2.42 2.42
CA PHE A 116 -11.07 1.51 2.85
C PHE A 116 -11.71 2.04 4.14
N ILE A 117 -12.96 2.46 4.02
CA ILE A 117 -13.76 2.97 5.13
C ILE A 117 -14.50 1.79 5.76
N PRO A 118 -14.41 1.59 7.08
CA PRO A 118 -15.13 0.52 7.75
C PRO A 118 -16.65 0.72 7.62
N PRO A 119 -17.44 -0.33 7.31
CA PRO A 119 -18.87 -0.24 7.06
C PRO A 119 -19.67 -0.14 8.37
N THR A 120 -19.49 0.96 9.13
CA THR A 120 -20.13 1.15 10.45
C THR A 120 -21.58 1.63 10.37
N GLY A 121 -22.08 1.99 9.18
CA GLY A 121 -23.45 2.47 8.97
C GLY A 121 -23.78 3.82 9.64
N HIS A 122 -22.79 4.47 10.26
CA HIS A 122 -22.92 5.77 10.92
C HIS A 122 -22.26 6.85 10.05
N ARG A 123 -21.55 7.79 10.67
CA ARG A 123 -20.75 8.82 9.99
C ARG A 123 -19.29 8.38 9.91
N TYR A 124 -18.53 9.01 9.01
CA TYR A 124 -17.09 8.83 8.92
C TYR A 124 -16.45 9.03 10.30
N ALA A 125 -15.73 8.01 10.79
CA ALA A 125 -14.99 8.12 12.04
C ALA A 125 -13.85 9.12 11.81
N LYS A 126 -13.85 10.22 12.59
CA LYS A 126 -12.71 11.14 12.60
C LYS A 126 -11.53 10.38 13.19
N ALA A 127 -10.50 10.14 12.36
CA ALA A 127 -9.18 9.74 12.81
C ALA A 127 -8.54 10.86 13.64
#